data_AF-A0A7W0L8L1-F1
#
_entry.id   AF-A0A7W0L8L1-F1
#
_cell.length_a   1.000
_cell.length_b   1.000
_cell.length_c   1.000
_cell.angle_alpha   90.00
_cell.angle_beta   90.00
_cell.angle_gamma   90.00
#
_symmetry.space_group_name_H-M   'P 1'
#
loop_
_entity.id
_entity.type
_entity.pdbx_description
1 polymer ?
#
loop_
_entity_poly.entity_id
_entity_poly.type
_entity_poly.pdbx_seq_one_letter_code
_entity_poly.pdbx_strand_id
1 'polypeptide(L)'
;MLSRAASLLDSVGADVWTPAEVVVPCMLAAQLLECAGGRARRVPLIGGEIGPTIRAAMTAMSQLDKRTFGTDDVLEAGRAARYALRVLS
;
A
#
# COMPACT_ATOMS: atom_id res chain seq x y z
N MET A 1 3.88 -11.65 -0.53
CA MET A 1 4.26 -10.22 -0.35
C MET A 1 3.22 -9.27 -0.91
N LEU A 2 2.63 -9.54 -2.08
CA LEU A 2 1.49 -8.77 -2.63
C LEU A 2 0.35 -8.58 -1.62
N SER A 3 -0.21 -9.67 -1.08
CA SER A 3 -1.30 -9.59 -0.08
C SER A 3 -0.91 -8.80 1.16
N ARG A 4 0.36 -8.84 1.58
CA ARG A 4 0.84 -8.07 2.73
C ARG A 4 0.88 -6.58 2.42
N ALA A 5 1.42 -6.19 1.28
CA ALA A 5 1.42 -4.79 0.84
C ALA A 5 -0.01 -4.27 0.66
N ALA A 6 -0.88 -5.05 0.00
CA ALA A 6 -2.29 -4.71 -0.19
C ALA A 6 -3.02 -4.52 1.15
N SER A 7 -2.84 -5.45 2.10
CA SER A 7 -3.44 -5.37 3.44
C SER A 7 -3.01 -4.13 4.22
N LEU A 8 -1.72 -3.77 4.16
CA LEU A 8 -1.20 -2.60 4.87
C LEU A 8 -1.77 -1.31 4.28
N LEU A 9 -1.83 -1.19 2.96
CA LEU A 9 -2.37 -0.02 2.26
C LEU A 9 -3.89 0.10 2.40
N ASP A 10 -4.62 -1.01 2.33
CA ASP A 10 -6.06 -1.08 2.62
C ASP A 10 -6.35 -0.62 4.05
N SER A 11 -5.55 -1.08 5.01
CA SER A 11 -5.73 -0.71 6.42
C SER A 11 -5.49 0.77 6.68
N VAL A 12 -4.54 1.39 5.96
CA VAL A 12 -4.36 2.85 5.97
C VAL A 12 -5.55 3.56 5.33
N GLY A 13 -6.00 3.10 4.16
CA GLY A 13 -7.17 3.68 3.49
C GLY A 13 -8.48 3.55 4.29
N ALA A 14 -8.60 2.51 5.11
CA ALA A 14 -9.75 2.25 5.96
C ALA A 14 -9.66 2.88 7.37
N ASP A 15 -8.55 3.53 7.71
CA ASP A 15 -8.38 4.20 8.99
C ASP A 15 -9.07 5.58 8.97
N VAL A 16 -9.92 5.81 9.97
CA VAL A 16 -10.79 7.01 10.05
C VAL A 16 -10.03 8.30 10.30
N TRP A 17 -8.78 8.21 10.76
CA TRP A 17 -7.93 9.36 11.06
C TRP A 17 -6.97 9.70 9.91
N THR A 18 -6.99 8.89 8.84
CA THR A 18 -6.12 9.11 7.69
C THR A 18 -6.66 10.26 6.83
N PRO A 19 -5.84 11.27 6.50
CA PRO A 19 -6.25 12.38 5.62
C PRO A 19 -6.70 11.88 4.25
N ALA A 20 -7.70 12.53 3.64
CA ALA A 20 -8.26 12.11 2.34
C ALA A 20 -7.21 12.02 1.22
N GLU A 21 -6.23 12.93 1.23
CA GLU A 21 -5.09 12.97 0.30
C GLU A 21 -4.18 11.74 0.40
N VAL A 22 -4.26 10.99 1.50
CA VAL A 22 -3.52 9.74 1.76
C VAL A 22 -4.45 8.53 1.57
N VAL A 23 -5.72 8.62 1.98
CA VAL A 23 -6.73 7.56 1.83
C VAL A 23 -6.86 7.12 0.39
N VAL A 24 -7.11 8.06 -0.54
CA VAL A 24 -7.42 7.72 -1.93
C VAL A 24 -6.24 7.00 -2.61
N PRO A 25 -5.00 7.50 -2.55
CA PRO A 25 -3.86 6.78 -3.11
C PRO A 25 -3.60 5.43 -2.43
N CYS A 26 -3.79 5.29 -1.12
CA CYS A 26 -3.61 4.03 -0.41
C CYS A 26 -4.65 2.98 -0.81
N MET A 27 -5.93 3.36 -0.93
CA MET A 27 -6.97 2.46 -1.43
C MET A 27 -6.73 2.06 -2.88
N LEU A 28 -6.34 3.01 -3.75
CA LEU A 28 -5.98 2.73 -5.13
C LEU A 28 -4.81 1.74 -5.21
N ALA A 29 -3.76 1.96 -4.43
CA ALA A 29 -2.62 1.07 -4.40
C ALA A 29 -2.99 -0.33 -3.90
N ALA A 30 -3.85 -0.45 -2.89
CA ALA A 30 -4.35 -1.75 -2.43
C ALA A 30 -5.13 -2.47 -3.53
N GLN A 31 -6.06 -1.78 -4.20
CA GLN A 31 -6.86 -2.33 -5.29
C GLN A 31 -5.99 -2.83 -6.46
N LEU A 32 -4.99 -2.07 -6.86
CA LEU A 32 -4.03 -2.47 -7.91
C LEU A 32 -3.25 -3.73 -7.51
N LEU A 33 -2.82 -3.82 -6.26
CA LEU A 33 -2.15 -5.01 -5.75
C LEU A 33 -3.08 -6.23 -5.70
N GLU A 34 -4.38 -6.05 -5.49
CA GLU A 34 -5.38 -7.11 -5.61
C GLU A 34 -5.59 -7.55 -7.07
N CYS A 35 -5.61 -6.62 -8.02
CA CYS A 35 -5.63 -6.94 -9.46
C CYS A 35 -4.40 -7.76 -9.88
N ALA A 36 -3.24 -7.48 -9.28
CA ALA A 36 -2.01 -8.26 -9.45
C ALA A 36 -2.02 -9.62 -8.73
N GLY A 37 -3.14 -10.02 -8.11
CA GLY A 37 -3.31 -11.31 -7.42
C GLY A 37 -3.08 -11.27 -5.91
N GLY A 38 -2.90 -10.08 -5.33
CA GLY A 38 -2.96 -9.87 -3.89
C GLY A 38 -4.36 -10.10 -3.33
N ARG A 39 -4.44 -10.22 -2.00
CA ARG A 39 -5.71 -10.28 -1.27
C ARG A 39 -5.56 -9.46 -0.01
N ALA A 40 -6.21 -8.31 0.05
CA ALA A 40 -6.16 -7.46 1.22
C ALA A 40 -7.01 -8.05 2.35
N ARG A 41 -6.54 -7.87 3.57
CA ARG A 41 -7.33 -8.06 4.78
C ARG A 41 -6.98 -6.92 5.72
N ARG A 42 -7.97 -6.37 6.42
CA ARG A 42 -7.68 -5.40 7.48
C ARG A 42 -6.71 -5.99 8.50
N VAL A 43 -5.66 -5.23 8.78
CA VAL A 43 -4.63 -5.51 9.78
C VAL A 43 -4.39 -4.25 10.61
N PRO A 44 -3.91 -4.38 11.86
CA PRO A 44 -3.50 -3.21 12.62
C PRO A 44 -2.39 -2.43 11.90
N LEU A 45 -2.42 -1.10 12.01
CA LEU A 45 -1.32 -0.25 11.57
C LEU A 45 -0.06 -0.57 12.38
N ILE A 46 1.11 -0.50 11.73
CA ILE A 46 2.39 -0.73 12.37
C ILE A 46 2.65 0.40 13.36
N GLY A 47 2.76 0.06 14.65
CA GLY A 47 2.90 1.04 15.72
C GLY A 47 1.67 1.95 15.90
N GLY A 48 0.54 1.65 15.24
CA GLY A 48 -0.59 2.57 15.17
C GLY A 48 -0.38 3.74 14.20
N GLU A 49 0.69 3.72 13.40
CA GLU A 49 1.10 4.87 12.60
C GLU A 49 0.96 4.64 11.09
N ILE A 50 0.47 5.66 10.39
CA ILE A 50 0.24 5.66 8.95
C ILE A 50 1.58 5.57 8.18
N GLY A 51 2.52 6.46 8.47
CA GLY A 51 3.80 6.57 7.74
C GLY A 51 4.63 5.28 7.76
N PRO A 52 4.92 4.69 8.93
CA PRO A 52 5.59 3.39 9.02
C PRO A 52 4.83 2.27 8.30
N THR A 53 3.50 2.28 8.34
CA THR A 53 2.68 1.27 7.64
C THR A 53 2.85 1.35 6.12
N ILE A 54 2.81 2.56 5.54
CA ILE A 54 3.05 2.78 4.11
C ILE A 54 4.47 2.36 3.73
N ARG A 55 5.49 2.74 4.53
CA ARG A 55 6.89 2.33 4.29
C ARG A 55 7.03 0.80 4.28
N ALA A 56 6.40 0.11 5.24
CA ALA A 56 6.42 -1.34 5.29
C ALA A 56 5.72 -1.99 4.10
N ALA A 57 4.64 -1.39 3.58
CA ALA A 57 4.01 -1.85 2.35
C ALA A 57 4.96 -1.74 1.15
N MET A 58 5.67 -0.60 1.03
CA MET A 58 6.69 -0.41 -0.01
C MET A 58 7.86 -1.40 0.12
N THR A 59 8.32 -1.68 1.34
CA THR A 59 9.32 -2.73 1.60
C THR A 59 8.81 -4.11 1.23
N ALA A 60 7.53 -4.43 1.46
CA ALA A 60 6.95 -5.69 1.04
C ALA A 60 6.88 -5.80 -0.49
N MET A 61 6.56 -4.70 -1.20
CA MET A 61 6.61 -4.66 -2.66
C MET A 61 8.03 -4.87 -3.19
N SER A 62 9.07 -4.28 -2.57
CA SER A 62 10.46 -4.47 -3.01
C SER A 62 11.00 -5.89 -2.84
N GLN A 63 10.28 -6.75 -2.11
CA GLN A 63 10.63 -8.17 -1.92
C GLN A 63 9.94 -9.10 -2.94
N LEU A 64 9.14 -8.55 -3.86
CA LEU A 64 8.54 -9.32 -4.95
C LEU A 64 9.62 -9.80 -5.93
N ASP A 65 9.38 -10.94 -6.58
CA ASP A 65 10.23 -11.35 -7.68
C ASP A 65 10.13 -10.34 -8.83
N LYS A 66 11.17 -10.29 -9.67
CA LYS A 66 11.31 -9.29 -10.73
C LYS A 66 10.12 -9.28 -11.69
N ARG A 67 9.52 -10.45 -11.97
CA ARG A 67 8.42 -10.55 -12.92
C ARG A 67 7.16 -9.94 -12.33
N THR A 68 6.82 -10.28 -11.10
CA THR A 68 5.64 -9.70 -10.43
C THR A 68 5.85 -8.21 -10.13
N PHE A 69 7.04 -7.82 -9.68
CA PHE A 69 7.35 -6.41 -9.41
C PHE A 69 7.23 -5.52 -10.67
N GLY A 70 7.61 -6.05 -11.83
CA GLY A 70 7.58 -5.31 -13.10
C GLY A 70 6.23 -5.21 -13.78
N THR A 71 5.14 -5.71 -13.17
CA THR A 71 3.79 -5.55 -13.72
C THR A 71 3.29 -4.12 -13.54
N ASP A 72 2.50 -3.62 -14.50
CA ASP A 72 2.00 -2.24 -14.48
C ASP A 72 1.21 -1.92 -13.20
N ASP A 73 0.36 -2.86 -12.75
CA ASP A 73 -0.41 -2.73 -11.52
C ASP A 73 0.48 -2.51 -10.28
N VAL A 74 1.56 -3.29 -10.15
CA VAL A 74 2.47 -3.19 -8.99
C VAL A 74 3.30 -1.92 -9.05
N LEU A 75 3.74 -1.50 -10.24
CA LEU A 75 4.47 -0.25 -10.41
C LEU A 75 3.59 0.96 -10.08
N GLU A 76 2.34 0.95 -10.52
CA GLU A 76 1.39 2.02 -10.25
C GLU A 76 0.98 2.07 -8.78
N ALA A 77 0.77 0.92 -8.15
CA ALA A 77 0.57 0.84 -6.70
C ALA A 77 1.76 1.43 -5.93
N GLY A 78 2.98 1.15 -6.37
CA GLY A 78 4.21 1.72 -5.82
C GLY A 78 4.28 3.25 -5.94
N ARG A 79 3.84 3.81 -7.07
CA ARG A 79 3.77 5.26 -7.30
C ARG A 79 2.73 5.91 -6.38
N ALA A 80 1.52 5.34 -6.29
CA ALA A 80 0.47 5.83 -5.42
C ALA A 80 0.87 5.80 -3.94
N ALA A 81 1.49 4.70 -3.46
CA ALA A 81 2.00 4.59 -2.10
C ALA A 81 3.11 5.62 -1.81
N ARG A 82 4.01 5.86 -2.78
CA ARG A 82 5.07 6.87 -2.64
C ARG A 82 4.50 8.28 -2.58
N TYR A 83 3.48 8.58 -3.36
CA TYR A 83 2.78 9.86 -3.30
C TYR A 83 2.14 10.07 -1.92
N ALA A 84 1.41 9.08 -1.41
CA ALA A 84 0.82 9.12 -0.07
C ALA A 84 1.86 9.40 1.03
N LEU A 85 3.00 8.71 0.98
CA LEU A 85 4.09 8.92 1.93
C LEU A 85 4.69 10.34 1.85
N ARG A 86 4.76 10.90 0.64
CA ARG A 86 5.27 12.26 0.42
C ARG A 86 4.34 13.33 0.99
N VAL A 87 3.02 13.12 0.94
CA VAL A 87 2.03 14.04 1.54
C VAL A 87 2.15 14.09 3.07
N LEU A 88 2.60 13.01 3.69
CA LEU A 88 2.79 12.91 5.14
C LEU A 88 4.13 13.50 5.65
N SER A 89 5.04 13.87 4.75
CA SER A 89 6.39 14.35 5.09
C SER A 89 6.47 15.87 5.00
#